data_AF-A0A537W6X6-F1
#
_entry.id   AF-A0A537W6X6-F1
#
_cell.length_a   1.000
_cell.length_b   1.000
_cell.length_c   1.000
_cell.angle_alpha   90.00
_cell.angle_beta   90.00
_cell.angle_gamma   90.00
#
_symmetry.space_group_name_H-M   'P 1'
#
loop_
_entity.id
_entity.type
_entity.pdbx_description
1 polymer ?
#
loop_
_entity_poly.entity_id
_entity_poly.type
_entity_poly.pdbx_seq_one_letter_code
_entity_poly.pdbx_strand_id
1 'polypeptide(L)'
;MTGHHLEVLPVSGERWVVRYEGDPTPLSEQRTLDDAVADARTFARSFGEPLIHVHERDGFCHTVEVEPEFRAPTPADVKGPHVEP
;
A
#
# COMPACT_ATOMS: atom_id res chain seq x y z
N MET A 1 -12.37 -14.15 4.74
CA MET A 1 -11.16 -13.54 4.14
C MET A 1 -11.21 -12.08 4.50
N THR A 2 -10.72 -11.71 5.69
CA THR A 2 -10.63 -10.32 6.12
C THR A 2 -9.28 -9.81 5.64
N GLY A 3 -9.22 -9.40 4.37
CA GLY A 3 -8.03 -8.73 3.83
C GLY A 3 -8.05 -7.30 4.34
N HIS A 4 -7.28 -7.01 5.38
CA HIS A 4 -7.18 -5.69 6.00
C HIS A 4 -6.40 -4.72 5.10
N HIS A 5 -6.93 -4.38 3.93
CA HIS A 5 -6.27 -3.44 3.04
C HIS A 5 -6.42 -2.00 3.54
N LEU A 6 -5.49 -1.15 3.12
CA LEU A 6 -5.55 0.28 3.39
C LEU A 6 -6.47 0.96 2.38
N GLU A 7 -7.21 1.95 2.85
CA GLU A 7 -8.01 2.85 2.03
C GLU A 7 -7.53 4.30 2.17
N VAL A 8 -7.50 5.01 1.05
CA VAL A 8 -7.32 6.45 0.95
C VAL A 8 -8.66 7.08 0.60
N LEU A 9 -9.19 7.95 1.48
CA LEU A 9 -10.53 8.51 1.35
C LEU A 9 -10.53 10.04 1.46
N PRO A 10 -11.37 10.76 0.71
CA PRO A 10 -11.60 12.18 0.89
C PRO A 10 -12.58 12.39 2.04
N VAL A 11 -12.24 13.22 3.02
CA VAL A 11 -13.08 13.44 4.22
C VAL A 11 -13.92 14.70 4.12
N SER A 12 -13.32 15.81 3.69
CA SER A 12 -13.97 17.11 3.43
C SER A 12 -12.93 18.15 3.01
N GLY A 13 -13.29 19.02 2.07
CA GLY A 13 -12.38 20.07 1.57
C GLY A 13 -11.14 19.50 0.88
N GLU A 14 -9.97 20.05 1.20
CA GLU A 14 -8.66 19.61 0.71
C GLU A 14 -7.96 18.63 1.67
N ARG A 15 -8.67 17.59 2.11
CA ARG A 15 -8.11 16.60 3.04
C ARG A 15 -8.43 15.16 2.65
N TRP A 16 -7.46 14.31 2.90
CA TRP A 16 -7.41 12.89 2.57
C TRP A 16 -6.96 12.12 3.80
N VAL A 17 -7.59 10.99 4.10
CA VAL A 17 -7.21 10.10 5.19
C VAL A 17 -6.71 8.79 4.65
N VAL A 18 -5.72 8.22 5.32
CA VAL A 18 -5.33 6.82 5.18
C VAL A 18 -5.85 6.06 6.38
N ARG A 19 -6.56 4.96 6.17
CA ARG A 19 -7.08 4.09 7.23
C ARG A 19 -7.19 2.65 6.76
N TYR A 20 -7.54 1.73 7.67
CA TYR A 20 -7.91 0.38 7.28
C TYR A 20 -9.37 0.29 6.85
N GLU A 21 -9.65 -0.62 5.91
CA GLU A 21 -11.03 -0.92 5.53
C GLU A 21 -11.88 -1.28 6.75
N GLY A 22 -12.96 -0.50 6.94
CA GLY A 22 -13.91 -0.71 8.02
C GLY A 22 -13.48 -0.18 9.40
N ASP A 23 -12.27 0.39 9.52
CA ASP A 23 -11.84 1.10 10.72
C ASP A 23 -12.03 2.61 10.56
N PRO A 24 -12.84 3.29 11.40
CA PRO A 24 -13.02 4.73 11.32
C PRO A 24 -11.79 5.52 11.78
N THR A 25 -10.78 4.89 12.37
CA THR A 25 -9.59 5.54 12.91
C THR A 25 -8.58 5.84 11.79
N PRO A 26 -8.29 7.12 11.49
CA PRO A 26 -7.28 7.46 10.51
C PRO A 26 -5.88 7.14 11.05
N LEU A 27 -5.07 6.46 10.23
CA LEU A 27 -3.64 6.29 10.45
C LEU A 27 -2.86 7.58 10.15
N SER A 28 -3.30 8.30 9.12
CA SER A 28 -2.69 9.56 8.69
C SER A 28 -3.71 10.46 7.99
N GLU A 29 -3.45 11.76 8.04
CA GLU A 29 -4.23 12.82 7.39
C GLU A 29 -3.31 13.67 6.52
N GLN A 30 -3.69 13.84 5.25
CA GLN A 30 -2.91 14.56 4.25
C GLN A 30 -3.75 15.59 3.52
N ARG A 31 -3.10 16.63 2.99
CA ARG A 31 -3.79 17.72 2.26
C ARG A 31 -4.02 17.40 0.79
N THR A 32 -3.18 16.54 0.22
CA THR A 32 -3.26 16.15 -1.19
C THR A 32 -3.46 14.64 -1.30
N LEU A 33 -4.00 14.21 -2.44
CA LEU A 33 -4.15 12.80 -2.75
C LEU A 33 -2.78 12.13 -2.88
N ASP A 34 -1.84 12.80 -3.53
CA ASP A 34 -0.49 12.27 -3.76
C ASP A 34 0.24 11.97 -2.46
N ASP A 35 0.18 12.89 -1.49
CA ASP A 35 0.76 12.69 -0.16
C ASP A 35 0.08 11.54 0.58
N ALA A 36 -1.25 11.43 0.49
CA ALA A 36 -2.02 10.35 1.11
C ALA A 36 -1.66 8.98 0.53
N VAL A 37 -1.49 8.89 -0.80
CA VAL A 37 -1.09 7.66 -1.48
C VAL A 37 0.36 7.30 -1.14
N ALA A 38 1.26 8.28 -1.03
CA ALA A 38 2.64 8.04 -0.61
C ALA A 38 2.73 7.48 0.82
N ASP A 39 1.96 8.06 1.74
CA ASP A 39 1.83 7.56 3.11
C ASP A 39 1.22 6.16 3.13
N ALA A 40 0.12 5.94 2.41
CA ALA A 40 -0.53 4.64 2.33
C ALA A 40 0.42 3.55 1.80
N ARG A 41 1.26 3.86 0.81
CA ARG A 41 2.32 2.95 0.33
C ARG A 41 3.34 2.63 1.40
N THR A 42 3.75 3.63 2.18
CA THR A 42 4.70 3.45 3.28
C THR A 42 4.12 2.55 4.37
N PHE A 43 2.87 2.78 4.76
CA PHE A 43 2.15 1.93 5.71
C PHE A 43 1.95 0.52 5.16
N ALA A 44 1.48 0.39 3.91
CA ALA A 44 1.25 -0.89 3.27
C ALA A 44 2.53 -1.76 3.27
N ARG A 45 3.68 -1.18 2.92
CA ARG A 45 4.97 -1.88 3.00
C ARG A 45 5.36 -2.26 4.42
N SER A 46 5.12 -1.39 5.38
CA SER A 46 5.48 -1.62 6.79
C SER A 46 4.63 -2.71 7.44
N PHE A 47 3.35 -2.78 7.08
CA PHE A 47 2.40 -3.75 7.62
C PHE A 47 2.31 -5.04 6.80
N GLY A 48 2.83 -5.02 5.56
CA GLY A 48 2.76 -6.15 4.63
C GLY A 48 1.43 -6.22 3.86
N GLU A 49 0.73 -5.10 3.71
CA GLU A 49 -0.50 -5.03 2.94
C GLU A 49 -0.18 -4.91 1.44
N PRO A 50 -0.70 -5.81 0.59
CA PRO A 50 -0.37 -5.82 -0.83
C PRO A 50 -1.20 -4.84 -1.67
N LEU A 51 -2.29 -4.30 -1.11
CA LEU A 51 -3.27 -3.52 -1.84
C LEU A 51 -3.65 -2.25 -1.08
N ILE A 52 -3.84 -1.17 -1.82
CA ILE A 52 -4.42 0.08 -1.34
C ILE A 52 -5.62 0.41 -2.22
N HIS A 53 -6.76 0.72 -1.61
CA HIS A 53 -7.91 1.29 -2.32
C HIS A 53 -7.90 2.80 -2.24
N VAL A 54 -7.93 3.46 -3.39
CA VAL A 54 -7.95 4.91 -3.48
C VAL A 54 -9.31 5.34 -3.95
N HIS A 55 -10.05 6.03 -3.09
CA HIS A 55 -11.35 6.60 -3.41
C HIS A 55 -11.16 8.05 -3.79
N GLU A 56 -11.46 8.42 -5.02
CA GLU A 56 -11.38 9.80 -5.48
C GLU A 56 -12.65 10.59 -5.15
N ARG A 57 -12.57 11.93 -5.28
CA ARG A 57 -13.69 12.82 -4.93
C ARG A 57 -14.88 12.73 -5.88
N ASP A 58 -14.64 12.29 -7.10
CA ASP A 58 -15.66 12.04 -8.11
C ASP A 58 -16.42 10.72 -7.86
N GLY A 59 -16.03 9.96 -6.84
CA GLY A 59 -16.58 8.65 -6.51
C GLY A 59 -15.93 7.52 -7.29
N PHE A 60 -14.90 7.80 -8.10
CA PHE A 60 -14.08 6.76 -8.70
C PHE A 60 -13.26 6.05 -7.62
N CYS A 61 -13.07 4.74 -7.77
CA CYS A 61 -12.24 3.95 -6.88
C CYS A 61 -11.31 3.10 -7.72
N HIS A 62 -10.02 3.15 -7.41
CA HIS A 62 -9.02 2.31 -8.04
C HIS A 62 -8.09 1.68 -7.01
N THR A 63 -7.55 0.52 -7.38
CA THR A 63 -6.63 -0.23 -6.54
C THR A 63 -5.19 0.05 -6.97
N VAL A 64 -4.34 0.33 -5.99
CA VAL A 64 -2.89 0.42 -6.16
C VAL A 64 -2.27 -0.82 -5.54
N GLU A 65 -1.59 -1.61 -6.37
CA GLU A 65 -0.77 -2.72 -5.89
C GLU A 65 0.52 -2.19 -5.28
N VAL A 66 0.83 -2.68 -4.09
CA VAL A 66 2.07 -2.39 -3.40
C VAL A 66 2.93 -3.62 -3.54
N GLU A 67 3.91 -3.53 -4.44
CA GLU A 67 4.93 -4.55 -4.51
C GLU A 67 5.61 -4.64 -3.13
N PRO A 68 5.67 -5.83 -2.52
CA PRO A 68 6.50 -6.01 -1.33
C PRO A 68 7.91 -5.61 -1.73
N GLU A 69 8.56 -4.76 -0.92
CA GLU A 69 9.91 -4.31 -1.22
C GLU A 69 10.76 -5.52 -1.55
N PHE A 70 11.22 -5.55 -2.81
CA PHE A 70 11.95 -6.64 -3.42
C PHE A 70 13.02 -7.09 -2.42
N ARG A 71 12.84 -8.25 -1.80
CA ARG A 71 13.89 -8.86 -0.99
C ARG A 71 15.06 -9.00 -1.95
N ALA A 72 16.14 -8.25 -1.74
CA ALA A 72 17.36 -8.46 -2.50
C ALA A 72 17.62 -9.98 -2.51
N PRO A 73 17.90 -10.59 -3.68
CA PRO A 73 18.10 -12.04 -3.74
C PRO A 73 19.12 -12.38 -2.68
N THR A 74 18.70 -13.17 -1.70
CA THR A 74 19.64 -13.64 -0.69
C THR A 74 20.66 -14.52 -1.43
N PRO A 75 21.92 -14.62 -0.99
CA PRO A 75 22.92 -15.46 -1.66
C PRO A 75 22.48 -16.93 -1.86
N ALA A 76 21.41 -17.38 -1.19
CA ALA A 76 20.76 -18.67 -1.40
C ALA A 76 20.10 -18.85 -2.79
N ASP A 77 19.78 -17.78 -3.51
CA ASP A 77 19.20 -17.83 -4.86
C ASP A 77 20.28 -18.00 -5.95
N VAL A 78 21.56 -17.88 -5.58
CA VAL A 78 22.68 -18.25 -6.44
C VAL A 78 22.86 -19.76 -6.35
N LYS A 79 21.98 -20.52 -7.02
CA LYS A 79 22.38 -21.88 -7.43
C LYS A 79 23.62 -21.71 -8.30
N GLY A 80 24.79 -22.03 -7.73
CA GLY A 80 26.05 -22.06 -8.45
C GLY A 80 25.90 -22.89 -9.74
N PRO A 81 26.72 -22.66 -10.76
CA PRO A 81 26.67 -23.48 -11.96
C PRO A 81 26.97 -24.94 -11.57
N HIS A 82 25.90 -25.72 -11.52
CA HIS A 82 25.97 -27.18 -11.57
C HIS A 82 26.35 -27.53 -13.01
N VAL A 83 27.64 -27.75 -13.22
CA VAL A 83 28.10 -28.56 -14.35
C VAL A 83 29.06 -29.60 -13.82
N GLU A 84 28.50 -30.80 -13.72
CA GLU A 84 29.08 -32.12 -13.43
C GLU A 84 30.02 -32.58 -14.57
N PRO A 85 30.72 -33.74 -14.41
CA PRO A 85 32.17 -33.93 -14.57
C PRO A 85 32.74 -34.02 -16.00
#